data_AF-A0A5C9CEE7-F1
#
_entry.id   AF-A0A5C9CEE7-F1
#
_cell.length_a   1.000
_cell.length_b   1.000
_cell.length_c   1.000
_cell.angle_alpha   90.00
_cell.angle_beta   90.00
_cell.angle_gamma   90.00
#
_symmetry.space_group_name_H-M   'P 1'
#
loop_
_entity.id
_entity.type
_entity.pdbx_description
1 polymer ?
#
loop_
_entity_poly.entity_id
_entity_poly.type
_entity_poly.pdbx_seq_one_letter_code
_entity_poly.pdbx_strand_id
1 'polypeptide(L)'
;ELYYNLGFYKAAAIAFGNVSDNFPDSKKSDEYKLLMIKSYFKYAEMSYEEKQKERYEKVVAECTEFSDRFTDSQYLEEVNKYKTQTLNILKTGKK
;
A
#
# COMPACT_ATOMS: atom_id res chain seq x y z
N GLU A 1 -11.18 1.04 -8.20
CA GLU A 1 -11.32 -0.35 -8.69
C GLU A 1 -10.92 -0.53 -10.15
N LEU A 2 -11.37 0.32 -11.09
CA LEU A 2 -11.07 0.17 -12.53
C LEU A 2 -9.58 -0.04 -12.87
N TYR A 3 -8.66 0.81 -12.36
CA TYR A 3 -7.22 0.66 -12.62
C TYR A 3 -6.60 -0.58 -11.97
N TYR A 4 -7.11 -1.00 -10.81
CA TYR A 4 -6.62 -2.19 -10.10
C TYR A 4 -6.99 -3.45 -10.88
N ASN A 5 -8.24 -3.52 -11.35
CA ASN A 5 -8.77 -4.66 -12.10
C ASN A 5 -8.14 -4.80 -13.49
N LEU A 6 -7.64 -3.71 -14.06
CA LEU A 6 -6.90 -3.69 -15.33
C LEU A 6 -5.40 -3.96 -15.16
N GLY A 7 -4.92 -4.23 -13.95
CA GLY A 7 -3.49 -4.49 -13.66
C GLY A 7 -2.61 -3.23 -13.66
N PHE A 8 -3.19 -2.03 -13.77
CA PHE A 8 -2.49 -0.75 -13.67
C PHE A 8 -2.26 -0.35 -12.21
N TYR A 9 -1.54 -1.19 -11.46
CA TYR A 9 -1.41 -1.07 -10.01
C TYR A 9 -0.78 0.24 -9.55
N LYS A 10 0.19 0.81 -10.30
CA LYS A 10 0.75 2.14 -10.00
C LYS A 10 -0.32 3.24 -10.09
N ALA A 11 -1.10 3.24 -11.16
CA ALA A 11 -2.15 4.24 -11.36
C ALA A 11 -3.27 4.06 -10.33
N ALA A 12 -3.62 2.81 -10.00
CA ALA A 12 -4.57 2.50 -8.94
C ALA A 12 -4.11 3.05 -7.60
N ALA A 13 -2.84 2.82 -7.22
CA ALA A 13 -2.27 3.33 -5.98
C ALA A 13 -2.36 4.86 -5.92
N ILE A 14 -1.93 5.56 -6.97
CA ILE A 14 -1.99 7.03 -7.03
C ILE A 14 -3.43 7.52 -6.92
N ALA A 15 -4.37 6.91 -7.65
CA ALA A 15 -5.78 7.31 -7.61
C ALA A 15 -6.40 7.15 -6.22
N PHE A 16 -6.16 6.01 -5.56
CA PHE A 16 -6.66 5.77 -4.21
C PHE A 16 -6.01 6.70 -3.17
N GLY A 17 -4.70 6.95 -3.28
CA GLY A 17 -3.99 7.90 -2.43
C GLY A 17 -4.57 9.31 -2.55
N ASN A 18 -4.77 9.79 -3.78
CA ASN A 18 -5.37 11.11 -4.03
C ASN A 18 -6.77 11.24 -3.41
N VAL A 19 -7.59 10.18 -3.43
CA VAL A 19 -8.92 10.22 -2.80
C VAL A 19 -8.80 10.26 -1.27
N SER A 20 -7.91 9.45 -0.68
CA SER A 20 -7.64 9.47 0.76
C SER A 20 -7.14 10.84 1.25
N ASP A 21 -6.28 11.50 0.46
CA ASP A 21 -5.62 12.75 0.86
C ASP A 21 -6.50 13.98 0.61
N ASN A 22 -7.31 13.98 -0.45
CA ASN A 22 -8.26 15.07 -0.71
C ASN A 22 -9.50 15.01 0.19
N PHE A 23 -9.83 13.83 0.75
CA PHE A 23 -11.00 13.64 1.62
C PHE A 23 -10.60 12.93 2.93
N PRO A 24 -9.75 13.55 3.76
CA PRO A 24 -9.17 12.93 4.95
C PRO A 24 -10.20 12.60 6.05
N ASP A 25 -11.25 13.41 6.18
CA ASP A 25 -12.31 13.23 7.18
C ASP A 25 -13.43 12.28 6.72
N SER A 26 -13.32 11.76 5.50
CA SER A 26 -14.26 10.78 5.00
C SER A 26 -14.17 9.50 5.83
N LYS A 27 -15.33 8.93 6.19
CA LYS A 27 -15.43 7.60 6.82
C LYS A 27 -14.80 6.47 5.99
N LYS A 28 -14.44 6.74 4.73
CA LYS A 28 -13.78 5.80 3.81
C LYS A 28 -12.31 6.12 3.55
N SER A 29 -11.75 7.17 4.17
CA SER A 29 -10.37 7.60 3.91
C SER A 29 -9.36 6.47 4.21
N ASP A 30 -9.58 5.76 5.31
CA ASP A 30 -8.81 4.57 5.69
C ASP A 30 -9.00 3.41 4.69
N GLU A 31 -10.23 3.14 4.24
CA GLU A 31 -10.49 2.14 3.19
C GLU A 31 -9.70 2.46 1.91
N TYR A 32 -9.69 3.71 1.46
CA TYR A 32 -8.92 4.12 0.28
C TYR A 32 -7.41 4.04 0.50
N LYS A 33 -6.90 4.41 1.68
CA LYS A 33 -5.47 4.26 1.99
C LYS A 33 -5.07 2.78 2.03
N LEU A 34 -5.93 1.88 2.52
CA LEU A 34 -5.70 0.42 2.42
C LEU A 34 -5.65 -0.03 0.95
N LEU A 35 -6.59 0.40 0.11
CA LEU A 35 -6.62 0.05 -1.32
C LEU A 35 -5.37 0.55 -2.06
N MET A 36 -4.86 1.72 -1.69
CA MET A 36 -3.58 2.23 -2.17
C MET A 36 -2.42 1.32 -1.74
N ILE A 37 -2.33 0.89 -0.47
CA ILE A 37 -1.30 -0.04 0.02
C ILE A 37 -1.34 -1.36 -0.77
N LYS A 38 -2.53 -1.94 -0.95
CA LYS A 38 -2.75 -3.16 -1.76
C LYS A 38 -2.23 -2.99 -3.19
N SER A 39 -2.50 -1.83 -3.77
CA SER A 39 -2.07 -1.49 -5.13
C SER A 39 -0.55 -1.33 -5.22
N TYR A 40 0.09 -0.63 -4.28
CA TYR A 40 1.55 -0.53 -4.25
C TYR A 40 2.23 -1.87 -4.02
N PHE A 41 1.66 -2.74 -3.18
CA PHE A 41 2.18 -4.09 -2.97
C PHE A 41 2.17 -4.90 -4.27
N LYS A 42 1.05 -4.91 -5.00
CA LYS A 42 0.96 -5.57 -6.32
C LYS A 42 1.87 -4.94 -7.36
N TYR A 43 2.00 -3.61 -7.34
CA TYR A 43 2.96 -2.93 -8.21
C TYR A 43 4.38 -3.39 -7.93
N ALA A 44 4.80 -3.47 -6.66
CA ALA A 44 6.10 -3.98 -6.27
C ALA A 44 6.30 -5.44 -6.71
N GLU A 45 5.33 -6.32 -6.49
CA GLU A 45 5.39 -7.74 -6.87
C GLU A 45 5.60 -7.95 -8.38
N MET A 46 4.95 -7.15 -9.24
CA MET A 46 5.12 -7.26 -10.69
C MET A 46 6.29 -6.46 -11.25
N SER A 47 7.13 -5.88 -10.40
CA SER A 47 8.25 -5.06 -10.84
C SER A 47 9.46 -5.90 -11.23
N TYR A 48 10.30 -5.35 -12.10
CA TYR A 48 11.66 -5.85 -12.28
C TYR A 48 12.42 -5.82 -10.95
N GLU A 49 13.27 -6.82 -10.72
CA GLU A 49 13.98 -7.07 -9.46
C GLU A 49 14.71 -5.83 -8.94
N GLU A 50 15.38 -5.08 -9.84
CA GLU A 50 16.11 -3.87 -9.50
C GLU A 50 15.22 -2.72 -9.01
N LYS A 51 13.91 -2.82 -9.24
CA LYS A 51 12.90 -1.85 -8.77
C LYS A 51 12.03 -2.39 -7.63
N GLN A 52 12.02 -3.70 -7.40
CA GLN A 52 11.18 -4.32 -6.36
C GLN A 52 11.52 -3.76 -4.98
N LYS A 53 12.80 -3.64 -4.64
CA LYS A 53 13.25 -3.15 -3.33
C LYS A 53 12.68 -1.77 -3.00
N GLU A 54 12.91 -0.78 -3.87
CA GLU A 54 12.42 0.59 -3.70
C GLU A 54 10.88 0.63 -3.57
N ARG A 55 10.17 -0.18 -4.36
CA ARG A 55 8.71 -0.22 -4.37
C ARG A 55 8.13 -0.90 -3.12
N TYR A 56 8.78 -1.94 -2.61
CA TYR A 56 8.42 -2.55 -1.33
C TYR A 56 8.74 -1.64 -0.14
N GLU A 57 9.84 -0.89 -0.18
CA GLU A 57 10.13 0.14 0.84
C GLU A 57 9.01 1.21 0.88
N LYS A 58 8.46 1.60 -0.27
CA LYS A 58 7.28 2.47 -0.34
C LYS A 58 6.06 1.84 0.36
N VAL A 59 5.78 0.55 0.15
CA VAL A 59 4.68 -0.14 0.84
C VAL A 59 4.84 -0.08 2.37
N VAL A 60 6.05 -0.33 2.90
CA VAL A 60 6.31 -0.25 4.35
C VAL A 60 6.07 1.18 4.88
N ALA A 61 6.49 2.19 4.14
CA ALA A 61 6.26 3.59 4.50
C ALA A 61 4.76 3.90 4.57
N GLU A 62 3.99 3.52 3.54
CA GLU A 62 2.54 3.75 3.53
C GLU A 62 1.80 2.98 4.64
N CYS A 63 2.21 1.75 4.96
CA CYS A 63 1.62 1.02 6.09
C CYS A 63 1.91 1.69 7.44
N THR A 64 3.07 2.33 7.57
CA THR A 64 3.45 3.05 8.79
C THR A 64 2.63 4.33 8.91
N GLU A 65 2.55 5.13 7.84
CA GLU A 65 1.70 6.32 7.79
C GLU A 65 0.23 5.98 8.07
N PHE A 66 -0.29 4.88 7.53
CA PHE A 66 -1.64 4.42 7.82
C PHE A 66 -1.84 4.18 9.33
N SER A 67 -0.90 3.49 9.97
CA SER A 67 -1.01 3.13 11.38
C SER A 67 -0.93 4.38 12.28
N ASP A 68 -0.14 5.37 11.89
CA ASP A 68 0.01 6.63 12.60
C ASP A 68 -1.23 7.53 12.44
N ARG A 69 -1.84 7.53 11.24
CA ARG A 69 -2.99 8.39 10.91
C ARG A 69 -4.34 7.81 11.32
N PHE A 70 -4.49 6.48 11.26
CA PHE A 70 -5.77 5.78 11.46
C PHE A 70 -5.70 4.80 12.63
N THR A 71 -5.39 5.30 13.82
CA THR A 71 -5.13 4.51 15.04
C THR A 71 -6.28 3.64 15.51
N ASP A 72 -7.52 3.96 15.11
CA ASP A 72 -8.74 3.22 15.48
C ASP A 72 -9.40 2.53 14.28
N SER A 73 -8.70 2.44 13.13
CA SER A 73 -9.28 1.83 11.93
C SER A 73 -9.41 0.32 12.08
N GLN A 74 -10.56 -0.21 11.63
CA GLN A 74 -10.81 -1.65 11.51
C GLN A 74 -9.82 -2.37 10.57
N TYR A 75 -9.12 -1.63 9.70
CA TYR A 75 -8.19 -2.19 8.72
C TYR A 75 -6.75 -2.34 9.23
N LEU A 76 -6.46 -1.94 10.47
CA LEU A 76 -5.10 -2.00 11.04
C LEU A 76 -4.49 -3.40 10.99
N GLU A 77 -5.27 -4.44 11.29
CA GLU A 77 -4.79 -5.81 11.23
C GLU A 77 -4.36 -6.19 9.80
N GLU A 78 -5.14 -5.77 8.80
CA GLU A 78 -4.85 -6.05 7.40
C GLU A 78 -3.62 -5.28 6.90
N VAL A 79 -3.50 -4.01 7.26
CA VAL A 79 -2.31 -3.19 6.95
C VAL A 79 -1.04 -3.79 7.56
N ASN A 80 -1.12 -4.29 8.81
CA ASN A 80 -0.01 -4.95 9.47
C ASN A 80 0.39 -6.28 8.80
N LYS A 81 -0.57 -7.02 8.22
CA LYS A 81 -0.27 -8.21 7.40
C LYS A 81 0.57 -7.82 6.19
N TYR A 82 0.19 -6.78 5.44
CA TYR A 82 0.97 -6.29 4.28
C TYR A 82 2.35 -5.79 4.69
N LYS A 83 2.46 -5.05 5.81
CA LYS A 83 3.76 -4.59 6.33
C LYS A 83 4.68 -5.75 6.66
N THR A 84 4.17 -6.77 7.35
CA THR A 84 4.94 -7.96 7.75
C THR A 84 5.39 -8.78 6.55
N GLN A 85 4.49 -9.05 5.60
CA GLN A 85 4.82 -9.74 4.35
C GLN A 85 5.91 -9.00 3.58
N THR A 86 5.77 -7.68 3.43
CA THR A 86 6.75 -6.85 2.73
C THR A 86 8.12 -6.87 3.41
N LEU A 87 8.17 -6.76 4.74
CA LEU A 87 9.42 -6.82 5.48
C LEU A 87 10.11 -8.18 5.36
N ASN A 88 9.35 -9.28 5.27
CA ASN A 88 9.91 -10.61 5.04
C ASN A 88 10.52 -10.70 3.64
N ILE A 89 9.83 -10.22 2.60
CA ILE A 89 10.36 -10.16 1.23
C ILE A 89 11.67 -9.37 1.16
N LEU A 90 11.71 -8.19 1.79
CA LEU A 90 12.90 -7.34 1.85
C LEU A 90 14.06 -7.97 2.64
N LYS A 91 13.79 -8.88 3.58
CA LYS A 91 14.83 -9.64 4.29
C LYS A 91 15.36 -10.79 3.46
N THR A 92 14.50 -11.50 2.73
CA THR A 92 14.89 -12.66 1.91
C THR A 92 15.62 -12.25 0.63
N GLY A 93 15.26 -11.13 0.02
CA GLY A 93 15.92 -10.60 -1.19
C GLY A 93 17.28 -9.92 -0.96
N LYS A 94 17.83 -9.97 0.27
CA LYS A 94 19.18 -9.46 0.60
C LYS A 94 20.28 -10.53 0.48
N LYS A 95 19.97 -11.72 -0.03
CA LYS A 95 20.92 -12.82 -0.20
C LYS A 95 21.47 -12.88 -1.60
#